data_AF-A0A427BBL3-F1
#
_entry.id   AF-A0A427BBL3-F1
#
_cell.length_a   1.000
_cell.length_b   1.000
_cell.length_c   1.000
_cell.angle_alpha   90.00
_cell.angle_beta   90.00
_cell.angle_gamma   90.00
#
_symmetry.space_group_name_H-M   'P 1'
#
loop_
_entity.id
_entity.type
_entity.pdbx_description
1 polymer ?
#
loop_
_entity_poly.entity_id
_entity_poly.type
_entity_poly.pdbx_seq_one_letter_code
_entity_poly.pdbx_strand_id
1 'polypeptide(L)'
;MLAFVIHLNSPCSKYNIADGMRQMFDPFERVARAHHICPCCERPFSPEEEDEFVKKLVGVLAHVKAEKDAVEVLLQPVETIDRLWQEMENLKPQIEDLEYKLDSRGQGVRSMEEIQLQLNSLQSKRYSSLASVPVGMEG
;
A
#
# COMPACT_ATOMS: atom_id res chain seq x y z
N MET A 1 -0.88 -5.66 11.01
CA MET A 1 0.34 -5.48 11.82
C MET A 1 0.85 -4.04 11.82
N LEU A 2 0.82 -3.28 10.70
CA LEU A 2 1.16 -1.84 10.69
C LEU A 2 0.33 -0.99 11.69
N ALA A 3 -0.95 -1.30 11.88
CA ALA A 3 -1.81 -0.61 12.85
C ALA A 3 -1.36 -0.78 14.31
N PHE A 4 -0.63 -1.85 14.66
CA PHE A 4 -0.19 -2.10 16.04
C PHE A 4 1.08 -1.28 16.38
N VAL A 5 1.95 -1.08 15.40
CA VAL A 5 3.18 -0.26 15.55
C VAL A 5 2.84 1.23 15.63
N ILE A 6 1.85 1.69 14.86
CA ILE A 6 1.37 3.09 14.93
C ILE A 6 0.66 3.38 16.26
N HIS A 7 0.00 2.39 16.88
CA HIS A 7 -0.71 2.62 18.14
C HIS A 7 0.21 2.73 19.36
N LEU A 8 1.39 2.08 19.33
CA LEU A 8 2.40 2.21 20.40
C LEU A 8 3.20 3.52 20.34
N ASN A 9 3.26 4.17 19.17
CA ASN A 9 3.88 5.49 18.97
C ASN A 9 2.87 6.59 18.61
N SER A 10 1.60 6.42 19.02
CA SER A 10 0.59 7.43 18.79
C SER A 10 0.77 8.58 19.79
N PRO A 11 0.98 9.84 19.36
CA PRO A 11 1.07 11.01 20.24
C PRO A 11 -0.24 11.34 20.99
N CYS A 12 -1.28 10.50 20.86
CA CYS A 12 -2.60 10.69 21.44
C CYS A 12 -2.84 9.95 22.77
N SER A 13 -1.87 9.19 23.31
CA SER A 13 -2.01 8.69 24.68
C SER A 13 -1.63 9.79 25.67
N LYS A 14 -2.62 10.34 26.38
CA LYS A 14 -2.43 11.40 27.40
C LYS A 14 -1.52 10.97 28.57
N TYR A 15 -1.12 9.70 28.62
CA TYR A 15 -0.23 9.14 29.63
C TYR A 15 0.76 8.18 28.97
N ASN A 16 1.85 8.70 28.39
CA ASN A 16 2.99 7.88 28.05
C ASN A 16 3.85 7.70 29.30
N ILE A 17 3.68 6.56 29.98
CA ILE A 17 4.41 6.22 31.21
C ILE A 17 5.93 6.34 30.98
N ALA A 18 6.43 6.01 29.79
CA ALA A 18 7.86 6.14 29.49
C ALA A 18 8.32 7.61 29.47
N ASP A 19 7.50 8.53 28.95
CA ASP A 19 7.83 9.95 28.94
C ASP A 19 7.71 10.57 30.33
N GLY A 20 6.69 10.18 31.10
CA GLY A 20 6.54 10.58 32.50
C GLY A 20 7.73 10.12 33.35
N MET A 21 8.15 8.86 33.20
CA MET A 21 9.33 8.33 33.88
C MET A 21 10.60 9.09 33.47
N ARG A 22 10.82 9.32 32.16
CA ARG A 22 11.98 10.11 31.68
C ARG A 22 12.04 11.49 32.32
N GLN A 23 10.91 12.21 32.36
CA GLN A 23 10.85 13.55 32.95
C GLN A 23 11.15 13.54 34.46
N MET A 24 10.71 12.52 35.19
CA MET A 24 10.99 12.38 36.62
C MET A 24 12.46 12.08 36.91
N PHE A 25 13.14 11.30 36.06
CA PHE A 25 14.54 10.94 36.25
C PHE A 25 15.54 11.95 35.70
N ASP A 26 15.13 12.82 34.77
CA ASP A 26 16.00 13.81 34.11
C ASP A 26 16.80 14.71 35.09
N PRO A 27 16.23 15.26 36.18
CA PRO A 27 17.00 16.03 37.15
C PRO A 27 18.12 15.21 37.82
N PHE A 28 17.85 13.94 38.15
CA PHE A 28 18.82 13.04 38.78
C PHE A 28 19.92 12.64 37.80
N GLU A 29 19.56 12.34 36.55
CA GLU A 29 20.52 12.02 35.49
C GLU A 29 21.48 13.19 35.25
N ARG A 30 20.96 14.43 35.19
CA ARG A 30 21.78 15.64 35.01
C ARG A 30 22.82 15.81 36.11
N VAL A 31 22.42 15.62 37.38
CA VAL A 31 23.34 15.70 38.52
C VAL A 31 24.39 14.58 38.46
N ALA A 32 23.96 13.34 38.23
CA ALA A 32 24.87 12.19 38.13
C ALA A 32 25.91 12.38 37.02
N ARG A 33 25.48 12.89 35.85
CA ARG A 33 26.36 13.13 34.70
C ARG A 33 27.29 14.31 34.89
N ALA A 34 26.84 15.40 35.53
CA ALA A 34 27.65 16.60 35.71
C ALA A 34 28.73 16.43 36.78
N HIS A 35 28.43 15.69 37.84
CA HIS A 35 29.27 15.60 39.02
C HIS A 35 29.87 14.21 39.26
N HIS A 36 29.46 13.18 38.51
CA HIS A 36 29.88 11.80 38.71
C HIS A 36 29.61 11.28 40.14
N ILE A 37 28.45 11.69 40.70
CA ILE A 37 28.00 11.29 42.05
C ILE A 37 26.62 10.65 42.00
N CYS A 38 26.35 9.76 42.96
CA CYS A 38 25.03 9.19 43.19
C CYS A 38 24.07 10.27 43.72
N PRO A 39 22.98 10.60 43.01
CA PRO A 39 22.01 11.61 43.48
C PRO A 39 21.25 11.25 44.76
N CYS A 40 21.32 9.98 45.20
CA CYS A 40 20.60 9.50 46.38
C CYS A 40 21.43 9.59 47.68
N CYS A 41 22.75 9.51 47.58
CA CYS A 41 23.64 9.47 48.75
C CYS A 41 24.92 10.31 48.60
N GLU A 42 25.02 11.09 47.52
CA GLU A 42 26.07 12.10 47.25
C GLU A 42 27.50 11.55 47.18
N ARG A 43 27.69 10.23 47.19
CA ARG A 43 29.01 9.60 47.00
C ARG A 43 29.44 9.64 45.53
N PRO A 44 30.74 9.72 45.23
CA PRO A 44 31.25 9.48 43.89
C PRO A 44 30.99 8.03 43.44
N PHE A 45 30.83 7.82 42.13
CA PHE A 45 30.83 6.50 41.54
C PHE A 45 32.24 5.88 41.59
N SER A 46 32.32 4.56 41.78
CA SER A 46 33.61 3.87 41.64
C SER A 46 33.93 3.62 40.15
N PRO A 47 35.21 3.43 39.80
CA PRO A 47 35.60 3.10 38.42
C PRO A 47 34.86 1.87 37.87
N GLU A 48 34.61 0.87 38.71
CA GLU A 48 33.89 -0.35 38.34
C GLU A 48 32.41 -0.08 38.01
N GLU A 49 31.76 0.83 38.75
CA GLU A 49 30.37 1.23 38.49
C GLU A 49 30.24 1.99 37.18
N GLU A 50 31.20 2.88 36.89
CA GLU A 50 31.25 3.60 35.62
C GLU A 50 31.50 2.65 34.44
N ASP A 51 32.45 1.72 34.57
CA ASP A 51 32.73 0.69 33.56
C ASP A 51 31.51 -0.21 33.30
N GLU A 52 30.81 -0.62 34.36
CA GLU A 52 29.59 -1.42 34.23
C GLU A 52 28.47 -0.62 33.52
N PHE A 53 28.32 0.66 33.84
CA PHE A 53 27.39 1.56 33.16
C PHE A 53 27.71 1.66 31.66
N VAL A 54 28.97 1.88 31.31
CA VAL A 54 29.41 1.95 29.90
C VAL A 54 29.13 0.64 29.17
N LYS A 55 29.42 -0.52 29.78
CA LYS A 55 29.11 -1.83 29.18
C LYS A 55 27.61 -2.01 28.92
N LYS A 56 26.77 -1.65 29.89
CA LYS A 56 25.30 -1.69 29.72
C LYS A 56 24.84 -0.77 28.60
N LEU A 57 25.34 0.46 28.55
CA LEU A 57 25.01 1.44 27.52
C LEU A 57 25.41 0.94 26.12
N VAL A 58 26.60 0.38 25.97
CA VAL A 58 27.07 -0.22 24.71
C VAL A 58 26.17 -1.38 24.28
N GLY A 59 25.76 -2.25 25.22
CA GLY A 59 24.84 -3.34 24.93
C GLY A 59 23.48 -2.85 24.43
N VAL A 60 22.90 -1.85 25.09
CA VAL A 60 21.64 -1.21 24.67
C VAL A 60 21.78 -0.57 23.30
N LEU A 61 22.85 0.19 23.06
CA LEU A 61 23.11 0.84 21.77
C LEU A 61 23.29 -0.18 20.63
N ALA A 62 24.00 -1.28 20.89
CA ALA A 62 24.17 -2.35 19.91
C ALA A 62 22.82 -3.00 19.55
N HIS A 63 21.97 -3.26 20.55
CA HIS A 63 20.64 -3.81 20.33
C HIS A 63 19.74 -2.85 19.54
N VAL A 64 19.64 -1.58 19.95
CA VAL A 64 18.84 -0.56 19.25
C VAL A 64 19.33 -0.37 17.82
N LYS A 65 20.65 -0.41 17.58
CA LYS A 65 21.20 -0.35 16.23
C LYS A 65 20.78 -1.55 15.40
N ALA A 66 20.86 -2.76 15.93
CA ALA A 66 20.44 -3.96 15.22
C ALA A 66 18.94 -3.93 14.85
N GLU A 67 18.08 -3.45 15.76
CA GLU A 67 16.66 -3.27 15.48
C GLU A 67 16.40 -2.19 14.43
N LYS A 68 17.08 -1.04 14.55
CA LYS A 68 17.01 0.04 13.55
C LYS A 68 17.39 -0.49 12.16
N ASP A 69 18.53 -1.18 12.06
CA ASP A 69 19.03 -1.70 10.79
C ASP A 69 18.06 -2.75 10.21
N ALA A 70 17.42 -3.58 11.06
CA ALA A 70 16.39 -4.51 10.64
C ALA A 70 15.12 -3.82 10.09
N VAL A 71 14.72 -2.69 10.69
CA VAL A 71 13.58 -1.89 10.21
C VAL A 71 13.94 -1.13 8.93
N GLU A 72 15.15 -0.62 8.80
CA GLU A 72 15.61 0.17 7.65
C GLU A 72 15.56 -0.63 6.35
N VAL A 73 15.85 -1.93 6.40
CA VAL A 73 15.72 -2.86 5.25
C VAL A 73 14.28 -2.95 4.74
N LEU A 74 13.27 -2.65 5.57
CA LEU A 74 11.85 -2.71 5.18
C LEU A 74 11.37 -1.49 4.39
N LEU A 75 12.16 -0.41 4.30
CA LEU A 75 11.75 0.83 3.61
C LEU A 75 11.45 0.58 2.12
N GLN A 76 12.37 -0.07 1.40
CA GLN A 76 12.20 -0.38 -0.02
C GLN A 76 10.98 -1.27 -0.31
N PRO A 77 10.73 -2.37 0.43
CA PRO A 77 9.50 -3.13 0.31
C PRO A 77 8.23 -2.31 0.51
N VAL A 78 8.20 -1.42 1.51
CA VAL A 78 7.02 -0.56 1.77
C VAL A 78 6.77 0.40 0.61
N GLU A 79 7.81 1.08 0.12
CA GLU A 79 7.70 1.95 -1.06
C GLU A 79 7.23 1.18 -2.30
N THR A 80 7.71 -0.06 -2.47
CA THR A 80 7.30 -0.93 -3.57
C THR A 80 5.82 -1.32 -3.45
N ILE A 81 5.35 -1.67 -2.25
CA ILE A 81 3.94 -1.99 -1.99
C ILE A 81 3.06 -0.78 -2.30
N ASP A 82 3.46 0.42 -1.85
CA ASP A 82 2.69 1.64 -2.10
C ASP A 82 2.60 1.94 -3.60
N ARG A 83 3.71 1.81 -4.35
CA ARG A 83 3.69 1.97 -5.80
C ARG A 83 2.74 0.98 -6.48
N LEU A 84 2.86 -0.31 -6.16
CA LEU A 84 2.01 -1.35 -6.74
C LEU A 84 0.54 -1.14 -6.38
N TRP A 85 0.26 -0.68 -5.17
CA TRP A 85 -1.09 -0.35 -4.75
C TRP A 85 -1.68 0.78 -5.61
N GLN A 86 -0.92 1.86 -5.84
CA GLN A 86 -1.35 2.96 -6.71
C GLN A 86 -1.57 2.50 -8.15
N GLU A 87 -0.70 1.63 -8.67
CA GLU A 87 -0.89 1.03 -10.00
C GLU A 87 -2.19 0.21 -10.08
N MET A 88 -2.49 -0.60 -9.07
CA MET A 88 -3.76 -1.35 -9.01
C MET A 88 -4.97 -0.42 -8.96
N GLU A 89 -4.95 0.62 -8.13
CA GLU A 89 -6.04 1.60 -8.04
C GLU A 89 -6.26 2.32 -9.37
N ASN A 90 -5.21 2.58 -10.14
CA ASN A 90 -5.32 3.16 -11.47
C ASN A 90 -5.84 2.17 -12.53
N LEU A 91 -5.58 0.87 -12.37
CA LEU A 91 -6.04 -0.16 -13.31
C LEU A 91 -7.52 -0.53 -13.11
N LYS A 92 -8.04 -0.49 -11.88
CA LYS A 92 -9.46 -0.77 -11.58
C LYS A 92 -10.45 -0.02 -12.47
N PRO A 93 -10.41 1.32 -12.60
CA PRO A 93 -11.38 2.05 -13.43
C PRO A 93 -11.21 1.76 -14.93
N GLN A 94 -10.01 1.39 -15.38
CA GLN A 94 -9.78 0.99 -16.77
C GLN A 94 -10.44 -0.35 -17.07
N ILE A 95 -10.39 -1.30 -16.13
CA ILE A 95 -11.11 -2.57 -16.24
C ILE A 95 -12.61 -2.32 -16.26
N GLU A 96 -13.15 -1.52 -15.33
CA GLU A 96 -14.58 -1.18 -15.29
C GLU A 96 -15.07 -0.51 -16.58
N ASP A 97 -14.29 0.41 -17.17
CA ASP A 97 -14.60 1.04 -18.46
C ASP A 97 -14.57 0.04 -19.62
N LEU A 98 -13.60 -0.88 -19.63
CA LEU A 98 -13.53 -1.94 -20.64
C LEU A 98 -14.70 -2.93 -20.51
N GLU A 99 -15.06 -3.32 -19.30
CA GLU A 99 -16.24 -4.16 -19.02
C GLU A 99 -17.51 -3.48 -19.52
N TYR A 100 -17.71 -2.19 -19.20
CA TYR A 100 -18.83 -1.39 -19.68
C TYR A 100 -18.88 -1.31 -21.22
N LYS A 101 -17.73 -1.12 -21.88
CA LYS A 101 -17.62 -1.11 -23.35
C LYS A 101 -17.88 -2.47 -24.00
N LEU A 102 -17.51 -3.55 -23.34
CA LEU A 102 -17.78 -4.91 -23.82
C LEU A 102 -19.26 -5.25 -23.70
N ASP A 103 -19.90 -4.92 -22.58
CA ASP A 103 -21.34 -5.12 -22.40
C ASP A 103 -22.17 -4.33 -23.42
N SER A 104 -21.82 -3.07 -23.67
CA SER A 104 -22.48 -2.25 -24.70
C SER A 104 -22.22 -2.76 -26.12
N ARG A 105 -21.04 -3.31 -26.42
CA ARG A 105 -20.76 -4.01 -27.70
C ARG A 105 -21.46 -5.36 -27.80
N GLY A 106 -21.76 -6.02 -26.69
CA GLY A 106 -22.57 -7.24 -26.62
C GLY A 106 -24.00 -7.03 -27.09
N GLN A 107 -24.54 -5.80 -26.97
CA GLN A 107 -25.85 -5.42 -27.53
C GLN A 107 -25.83 -5.18 -29.05
N GLY A 108 -24.65 -5.01 -29.65
CA GLY A 108 -24.47 -4.80 -31.10
C GLY A 108 -24.31 -6.09 -31.91
N VAL A 109 -24.28 -7.25 -31.26
CA VAL A 109 -24.23 -8.54 -31.93
C VAL A 109 -25.66 -8.89 -32.36
N ARG A 110 -25.94 -8.79 -33.67
CA ARG A 110 -27.22 -9.25 -34.21
C ARG A 110 -27.43 -10.70 -33.81
N SER A 111 -28.62 -11.02 -33.30
CA SER A 111 -28.92 -12.41 -32.96
C SER A 111 -28.85 -13.27 -34.24
N MET A 112 -28.62 -14.57 -34.10
CA MET A 112 -28.61 -15.49 -35.25
C MET A 112 -29.91 -15.36 -36.06
N GLU A 113 -31.03 -15.17 -35.38
CA GLU A 113 -32.37 -15.00 -35.96
C GLU A 113 -32.50 -13.68 -36.74
N GLU A 114 -31.97 -12.57 -36.22
CA GLU A 114 -31.93 -11.29 -36.94
C GLU A 114 -31.06 -11.37 -38.20
N ILE A 115 -29.93 -12.07 -38.12
CA ILE A 115 -29.07 -12.34 -39.27
C ILE A 115 -29.83 -13.18 -40.30
N GLN A 116 -30.51 -14.25 -39.87
CA GLN A 116 -31.31 -15.13 -40.74
C GLN A 116 -32.42 -14.34 -41.47
N LEU A 117 -33.16 -13.50 -40.74
CA LEU A 117 -34.24 -12.66 -41.28
C LEU A 117 -33.72 -11.68 -42.33
N GLN A 118 -32.60 -11.01 -42.07
CA GLN A 118 -31.98 -10.11 -43.03
C GLN A 118 -31.50 -10.85 -44.27
N LEU A 119 -30.91 -12.04 -44.11
CA LEU A 119 -30.47 -12.88 -45.22
C LEU A 119 -31.65 -13.28 -46.13
N ASN A 120 -32.76 -13.72 -45.53
CA ASN A 120 -33.97 -14.10 -46.25
C ASN A 120 -34.62 -12.90 -46.97
N SER A 121 -34.64 -11.73 -46.32
CA SER A 121 -35.12 -10.49 -46.94
C SER A 121 -34.27 -10.10 -48.16
N LEU A 122 -32.95 -10.14 -48.02
CA LEU A 122 -32.01 -9.85 -49.11
C LEU A 122 -32.09 -10.87 -50.25
N GLN A 123 -32.26 -12.16 -49.95
CA GLN A 123 -32.49 -13.18 -50.96
C GLN A 123 -33.81 -12.95 -51.69
N SER A 124 -34.90 -12.67 -50.98
CA SER A 124 -36.21 -12.40 -51.59
C SER A 124 -36.16 -11.18 -52.51
N LYS A 125 -35.48 -10.11 -52.08
CA LYS A 125 -35.24 -8.91 -52.90
C LYS A 125 -34.37 -9.22 -54.13
N ARG A 126 -33.39 -10.10 -54.00
CA ARG A 126 -32.56 -10.57 -55.13
C ARG A 126 -33.42 -11.32 -56.15
N TYR A 127 -34.27 -12.26 -55.69
CA TYR A 127 -35.16 -13.02 -56.57
C TYR A 127 -36.17 -12.10 -57.28
N SER A 128 -36.73 -11.09 -56.61
CA SER A 128 -37.64 -10.14 -57.25
C SER A 128 -36.94 -9.21 -58.26
N SER A 129 -35.68 -8.84 -57.98
CA SER A 129 -34.86 -8.02 -58.89
C SER A 129 -34.38 -8.80 -60.12
N LEU A 130 -34.12 -10.11 -59.97
CA LEU A 130 -33.79 -11.01 -61.09
C LEU A 130 -35.00 -11.34 -61.96
N ALA A 131 -36.19 -11.45 -61.37
CA ALA A 131 -37.45 -11.68 -62.09
C ALA A 131 -37.93 -10.45 -62.89
N SER A 132 -37.33 -9.28 -62.68
CA SER A 132 -37.68 -8.01 -63.35
C SER A 132 -36.66 -7.58 -64.41
N VAL A 133 -35.60 -8.35 -64.67
CA VAL A 133 -34.71 -8.13 -65.82
C VAL A 133 -35.44 -8.59 -67.08
N PRO A 134 -35.77 -7.71 -68.04
CA PRO A 134 -36.34 -8.16 -69.31
C PRO A 134 -35.28 -9.00 -70.02
N VAL A 135 -35.62 -10.24 -70.37
CA VAL A 135 -34.88 -10.99 -71.37
C VAL A 135 -34.98 -10.17 -72.66
N GLY A 136 -33.90 -9.47 -73.00
CA GLY A 136 -33.79 -8.74 -74.26
C GLY A 136 -34.08 -9.70 -75.40
N MET A 137 -35.10 -9.38 -76.19
CA MET A 137 -35.50 -10.13 -77.37
C MET A 137 -34.35 -10.19 -78.38
N GLU A 138 -34.18 -11.38 -78.93
CA GLU A 138 -33.29 -11.76 -80.01
C GLU A 138 -33.45 -10.84 -81.23
N GLY A 139 -32.32 -10.61 -81.92
CA GLY A 139 -32.24 -10.06 -83.28
C GLY A 139 -31.10 -10.74 -84.02
#